data_AF-A0A023FXR8-F1
#
_entry.id   AF-A0A023FXR8-F1
#
_cell.length_a   1.000
_cell.length_b   1.000
_cell.length_c   1.000
_cell.angle_alpha   90.00
_cell.angle_beta   90.00
_cell.angle_gamma   90.00
#
_symmetry.space_group_name_H-M   'P 1'
#
loop_
_entity.id
_entity.type
_entity.pdbx_description
1 polymer ?
#
loop_
_entity_poly.entity_id
_entity_poly.type
_entity_poly.pdbx_seq_one_letter_code
_entity_poly.pdbx_strand_id
1 'polypeptide(L)'
;MPTVMKDHVQPKKATGMPRYGPDSAHSWMTAGACALSSFFSSCVARSGGFVFVAIQTNWQANHRDAAWPVLMMAAGTQASGMLSGPLAQRFTVRPVVIAGSIMSFLGLILSSFVPNTTLLTVTLGGIHGIGAGMTIMTQPICLAQHFVAHKGLATGLNFAGASLAFFVFPLFLEYLTQLYGFRMAILLFAAISLNSLAFTLFIRRPHWLGREQSVRTTPPSY
;
A
#
# COMPACT_ATOMS: atom_id res chain seq x y z
N MET A 1 -64.35 0.77 18.98
CA MET A 1 -63.13 1.10 18.22
C MET A 1 -62.23 1.96 19.10
N PRO A 2 -61.13 1.44 19.68
CA PRO A 2 -60.11 2.27 20.33
C PRO A 2 -58.96 2.52 19.36
N THR A 3 -58.73 3.80 19.07
CA THR A 3 -57.66 4.32 18.22
C THR A 3 -56.34 4.24 18.97
N VAL A 4 -55.48 3.28 18.64
CA VAL A 4 -54.12 3.17 19.17
C VAL A 4 -53.26 4.28 18.57
N MET A 5 -52.99 5.31 19.37
CA MET A 5 -51.94 6.31 19.09
C MET A 5 -50.61 5.58 18.94
N LYS A 6 -50.04 5.61 17.74
CA LYS A 6 -48.67 5.15 17.48
C LYS A 6 -47.72 6.19 18.05
N ASP A 7 -47.00 5.80 19.10
CA ASP A 7 -45.85 6.55 19.60
C ASP A 7 -44.85 6.76 18.47
N HIS A 8 -44.72 8.01 18.02
CA HIS A 8 -43.62 8.45 17.18
C HIS A 8 -42.35 8.52 18.03
N VAL A 9 -41.76 7.36 18.33
CA VAL A 9 -40.41 7.27 18.86
C VAL A 9 -39.46 7.69 17.74
N GLN A 10 -39.06 8.97 17.73
CA GLN A 10 -37.97 9.43 16.90
C GLN A 10 -36.70 8.63 17.25
N PRO A 11 -36.00 8.03 16.26
CA PRO A 11 -34.78 7.33 16.56
C PRO A 11 -33.75 8.32 17.10
N LYS A 12 -33.33 8.12 18.35
CA LYS A 12 -32.18 8.82 18.95
C LYS A 12 -31.04 8.83 17.93
N LYS A 13 -30.62 10.02 17.49
CA LYS A 13 -29.37 10.21 16.75
C LYS A 13 -28.27 9.53 17.55
N ALA A 14 -27.81 8.36 17.10
CA ALA A 14 -26.66 7.70 17.68
C ALA A 14 -25.45 8.63 17.44
N THR A 15 -24.98 9.28 18.50
CA THR A 15 -23.86 10.23 18.51
C THR A 15 -22.49 9.54 18.36
N GLY A 16 -22.46 8.23 18.08
CA GLY A 16 -21.25 7.47 17.79
C GLY A 16 -21.26 6.94 16.35
N MET A 17 -20.11 6.93 15.69
CA MET A 17 -19.95 6.28 14.39
C MET A 17 -20.45 4.83 14.48
N PRO A 18 -21.24 4.34 13.50
CA PRO A 18 -21.68 2.96 13.48
C PRO A 18 -20.47 2.03 13.53
N ARG A 19 -20.56 0.94 14.31
CA ARG A 19 -19.45 -0.01 14.51
C ARG A 19 -19.14 -0.83 13.25
N TYR A 20 -20.13 -1.01 12.38
CA TYR A 20 -20.05 -1.76 11.13
C TYR A 20 -20.86 -1.07 10.02
N GLY A 21 -20.40 -1.18 8.76
CA GLY A 21 -21.01 -0.54 7.59
C GLY A 21 -20.06 0.40 6.83
N PRO A 22 -20.49 0.95 5.68
CA PRO A 22 -19.74 2.00 4.99
C PRO A 22 -19.55 3.22 5.90
N ASP A 23 -18.36 3.84 5.86
CA ASP A 23 -17.99 4.99 6.71
C ASP A 23 -18.02 4.72 8.25
N SER A 24 -17.87 3.46 8.67
CA SER A 24 -17.84 3.04 10.08
C SER A 24 -16.49 3.26 10.78
N ALA A 25 -16.45 3.10 12.11
CA ALA A 25 -15.19 3.08 12.87
C ALA A 25 -14.19 2.03 12.33
N HIS A 26 -14.69 0.89 11.83
CA HIS A 26 -13.86 -0.14 11.19
C HIS A 26 -13.28 0.32 9.85
N SER A 27 -14.03 1.07 9.04
CA SER A 27 -13.52 1.68 7.81
C SER A 27 -12.38 2.66 8.11
N TRP A 28 -12.50 3.46 9.18
CA TRP A 28 -11.43 4.37 9.61
C TRP A 28 -10.19 3.67 10.14
N MET A 29 -10.34 2.57 10.90
CA MET A 29 -9.19 1.72 11.27
C MET A 29 -8.49 1.15 10.03
N THR A 30 -9.27 0.74 9.03
CA THR A 30 -8.72 0.23 7.76
C THR A 30 -8.00 1.34 6.98
N ALA A 31 -8.53 2.57 6.97
CA ALA A 31 -7.86 3.72 6.37
C ALA A 31 -6.52 4.05 7.04
N GLY A 32 -6.46 4.00 8.39
CA GLY A 32 -5.22 4.17 9.14
C GLY A 32 -4.20 3.06 8.84
N ALA A 33 -4.63 1.80 8.77
CA ALA A 33 -3.77 0.68 8.39
C ALA A 33 -3.25 0.83 6.95
N CYS A 34 -4.08 1.29 6.02
CA CYS A 34 -3.64 1.61 4.66
C CYS A 34 -2.60 2.75 4.68
N ALA A 35 -2.85 3.84 5.40
CA ALA A 35 -1.90 4.96 5.46
C ALA A 35 -0.54 4.54 6.04
N LEU A 36 -0.53 3.75 7.11
CA LEU A 36 0.70 3.20 7.70
C LEU A 36 1.39 2.22 6.75
N SER A 37 0.63 1.33 6.10
CA SER A 37 1.20 0.47 5.07
C SER A 37 1.84 1.29 3.95
N SER A 38 1.16 2.31 3.42
CA SER A 38 1.71 3.16 2.35
C SER A 38 2.96 3.91 2.80
N PHE A 39 3.00 4.35 4.07
CA PHE A 39 4.20 4.96 4.67
C PHE A 39 5.39 3.99 4.59
N PHE A 40 5.24 2.77 5.12
CA PHE A 40 6.34 1.78 5.12
C PHE A 40 6.65 1.21 3.73
N SER A 41 5.66 0.97 2.87
CA SER A 41 5.89 0.48 1.50
C SER A 41 6.68 1.48 0.65
N SER A 42 6.52 2.78 0.89
CA SER A 42 7.13 3.83 0.08
C SER A 42 8.57 4.17 0.48
N CYS A 43 9.14 3.49 1.48
CA CYS A 43 10.43 3.87 2.08
C CYS A 43 11.59 3.96 1.07
N VAL A 44 11.72 2.98 0.19
CA VAL A 44 12.79 2.96 -0.83
C VAL A 44 12.44 3.80 -2.04
N ALA A 45 11.19 3.75 -2.50
CA ALA A 45 10.72 4.55 -3.63
C ALA A 45 10.91 6.06 -3.40
N ARG A 46 10.66 6.54 -2.18
CA ARG A 46 10.84 7.96 -1.82
C ARG A 46 12.30 8.34 -1.59
N SER A 47 13.17 7.36 -1.36
CA SER A 47 14.61 7.55 -1.18
C SER A 47 15.41 7.30 -2.46
N GLY A 48 14.76 7.24 -3.62
CA GLY A 48 15.38 6.90 -4.90
C GLY A 48 16.57 7.78 -5.28
N GLY A 49 16.54 9.07 -4.95
CA GLY A 49 17.68 9.98 -5.19
C GLY A 49 18.92 9.60 -4.38
N PHE A 50 18.74 9.20 -3.12
CA PHE A 50 19.84 8.70 -2.30
C PHE A 50 20.36 7.36 -2.83
N VAL A 51 19.45 6.43 -3.18
CA VAL A 51 19.80 5.14 -3.77
C VAL A 51 20.63 5.32 -5.05
N PHE A 52 20.24 6.26 -5.91
CA PHE A 52 21.00 6.63 -7.11
C PHE A 52 22.44 7.03 -6.78
N VAL A 53 22.62 8.00 -5.87
CA VAL A 53 23.94 8.47 -5.46
C VAL A 53 24.75 7.34 -4.82
N ALA A 54 24.14 6.55 -3.94
CA ALA A 54 24.79 5.45 -3.27
C ALA A 54 25.28 4.37 -4.27
N ILE A 55 24.53 4.11 -5.33
CA ILE A 55 24.95 3.17 -6.39
C ILE A 55 26.16 3.72 -7.14
N GLN A 56 26.17 5.01 -7.47
CA GLN A 56 27.33 5.65 -8.11
C GLN A 56 28.58 5.55 -7.24
N THR A 57 28.47 5.84 -5.94
CA THR A 57 29.62 5.84 -5.04
C THR A 57 30.15 4.43 -4.77
N ASN A 58 29.27 3.44 -4.55
CA ASN A 58 29.70 2.07 -4.19
C ASN A 58 30.27 1.28 -5.37
N TRP A 59 29.71 1.46 -6.57
CA TRP A 59 30.12 0.69 -7.75
C TRP A 59 30.92 1.51 -8.77
N GLN A 60 31.20 2.79 -8.49
CA GLN A 60 31.79 3.74 -9.46
C GLN A 60 31.06 3.71 -10.82
N ALA A 61 29.76 3.44 -10.76
CA ALA A 61 28.93 3.21 -11.92
C ALA A 61 28.70 4.52 -12.67
N ASN A 62 28.67 4.44 -14.00
CA ASN A 62 28.36 5.60 -14.82
C ASN A 62 26.94 6.11 -14.52
N HIS A 63 26.66 7.38 -14.77
CA HIS A 63 25.36 8.00 -14.45
C HIS A 63 24.18 7.20 -15.02
N ARG A 64 24.33 6.67 -16.24
CA ARG A 64 23.32 5.82 -16.90
C ARG A 64 23.05 4.53 -16.13
N ASP A 65 24.10 3.85 -15.67
CA ASP A 65 23.99 2.54 -15.00
C ASP A 65 23.39 2.66 -13.60
N ALA A 66 23.68 3.75 -12.89
CA ALA A 66 23.08 4.03 -11.59
C ALA A 66 21.61 4.48 -11.69
N ALA A 67 21.19 5.05 -12.82
CA ALA A 67 19.81 5.52 -13.02
C ALA A 67 18.83 4.36 -13.24
N TRP A 68 19.27 3.28 -13.89
CA TRP A 68 18.40 2.16 -14.26
C TRP A 68 17.61 1.54 -13.10
N PRO A 69 18.20 1.23 -11.93
CA PRO A 69 17.45 0.68 -10.80
C PRO A 69 16.30 1.58 -10.34
N VAL A 70 16.54 2.89 -10.24
CA VAL A 70 15.55 3.86 -9.75
C VAL A 70 14.46 4.09 -10.80
N LEU A 71 14.84 4.18 -12.08
CA LEU A 71 13.88 4.33 -13.19
C LEU A 71 13.01 3.07 -13.35
N MET A 72 13.60 1.88 -13.28
CA MET A 72 12.85 0.62 -13.34
C MET A 72 11.93 0.43 -12.15
N MET A 73 12.35 0.86 -10.96
CA MET A 73 11.49 0.87 -9.78
C MET A 73 10.25 1.75 -9.99
N ALA A 74 10.45 2.96 -10.50
CA ALA A 74 9.35 3.88 -10.83
C ALA A 74 8.44 3.29 -11.93
N ALA A 75 9.03 2.78 -13.01
CA ALA A 75 8.29 2.17 -14.11
C ALA A 75 7.50 0.95 -13.66
N GLY A 76 8.10 0.04 -12.89
CA GLY A 76 7.43 -1.14 -12.33
C GLY A 76 6.28 -0.78 -11.40
N THR A 77 6.46 0.27 -10.59
CA THR A 77 5.40 0.79 -9.71
C THR A 77 4.21 1.29 -10.55
N GLN A 78 4.46 2.07 -11.60
CA GLN A 78 3.40 2.62 -12.45
C GLN A 78 2.74 1.56 -13.34
N ALA A 79 3.51 0.61 -13.87
CA ALA A 79 3.01 -0.49 -14.69
C ALA A 79 2.03 -1.37 -13.90
N SER A 80 2.28 -1.59 -12.60
CA SER A 80 1.33 -2.27 -11.72
C SER A 80 -0.03 -1.55 -11.62
N GLY A 81 -0.06 -0.23 -11.84
CA GLY A 81 -1.30 0.56 -11.89
C GLY A 81 -2.17 0.17 -13.07
N MET A 82 -1.59 -0.16 -14.21
CA MET A 82 -2.34 -0.70 -15.35
C MET A 82 -2.96 -2.07 -15.04
N LEU A 83 -2.24 -2.88 -14.25
CA LEU A 83 -2.74 -4.18 -13.77
C LEU A 83 -3.82 -4.04 -12.69
N SER A 84 -3.84 -2.93 -11.95
CA SER A 84 -4.75 -2.74 -10.81
C SER A 84 -6.24 -2.75 -11.18
N GLY A 85 -6.60 -2.26 -12.37
CA GLY A 85 -8.00 -2.23 -12.84
C GLY A 85 -8.61 -3.63 -13.00
N PRO A 86 -8.04 -4.50 -13.86
CA PRO A 86 -8.47 -5.89 -13.98
C PRO A 86 -8.34 -6.69 -12.68
N LEU A 87 -7.29 -6.44 -11.88
CA LEU A 87 -7.11 -7.09 -10.58
C LEU A 87 -8.23 -6.73 -9.61
N ALA A 88 -8.72 -5.49 -9.61
CA ALA A 88 -9.84 -5.07 -8.77
C ALA A 88 -11.18 -5.71 -9.15
N GLN A 89 -11.33 -6.12 -10.42
CA GLN A 89 -12.53 -6.80 -10.90
C GLN A 89 -12.50 -8.30 -10.61
N ARG A 90 -11.33 -8.95 -10.71
CA ARG A 90 -11.20 -10.41 -10.58
C ARG A 90 -10.75 -10.88 -9.20
N PHE A 91 -9.92 -10.11 -8.52
CA PHE A 91 -9.35 -10.46 -7.23
C PHE A 91 -9.84 -9.50 -6.16
N THR A 92 -9.93 -10.01 -4.95
CA THR A 92 -10.16 -9.12 -3.81
C THR A 92 -8.85 -8.50 -3.37
N VAL A 93 -8.94 -7.26 -2.87
CA VAL A 93 -7.82 -6.41 -2.48
C VAL A 93 -6.80 -7.12 -1.57
N ARG A 94 -7.25 -7.88 -0.56
CA ARG A 94 -6.39 -8.46 0.47
C ARG A 94 -5.23 -9.36 -0.05
N PRO A 95 -5.48 -10.44 -0.82
CA PRO A 95 -4.39 -11.27 -1.34
C PRO A 95 -3.42 -10.52 -2.25
N VAL A 96 -3.91 -9.55 -3.04
CA VAL A 96 -3.07 -8.75 -3.94
C VAL A 96 -2.07 -7.90 -3.14
N VAL A 97 -2.56 -7.23 -2.10
CA VAL A 97 -1.71 -6.37 -1.26
C VAL A 97 -0.70 -7.21 -0.47
N ILE A 98 -1.10 -8.37 0.08
CA ILE A 98 -0.18 -9.28 0.78
C ILE A 98 0.92 -9.79 -0.17
N ALA A 99 0.54 -10.25 -1.37
CA ALA A 99 1.49 -10.69 -2.38
C ALA A 99 2.45 -9.56 -2.80
N GLY A 100 1.93 -8.34 -2.98
CA GLY A 100 2.71 -7.15 -3.26
C GLY A 100 3.74 -6.85 -2.17
N SER A 101 3.33 -6.82 -0.90
CA SER A 101 4.22 -6.58 0.23
C SER A 101 5.32 -7.65 0.37
N ILE A 102 4.98 -8.93 0.19
CA ILE A 102 5.95 -10.03 0.22
C ILE A 102 6.94 -9.88 -0.94
N MET A 103 6.46 -9.59 -2.15
CA MET A 103 7.31 -9.41 -3.33
C MET A 103 8.24 -8.20 -3.18
N SER A 104 7.74 -7.08 -2.62
CA SER A 104 8.55 -5.92 -2.27
C SER A 104 9.67 -6.24 -1.30
N PHE A 105 9.34 -6.99 -0.24
CA PHE A 105 10.30 -7.40 0.78
C PHE A 105 11.39 -8.32 0.20
N LEU A 106 10.98 -9.32 -0.58
CA LEU A 106 11.92 -10.23 -1.25
C LEU A 106 12.83 -9.48 -2.20
N GLY A 107 12.29 -8.53 -2.97
CA GLY A 107 13.09 -7.67 -3.85
C GLY A 107 14.15 -6.86 -3.09
N LEU A 108 13.82 -6.33 -1.90
CA LEU A 108 14.77 -5.60 -1.07
C LEU A 108 15.83 -6.49 -0.43
N ILE A 109 15.44 -7.63 0.12
CA ILE A 109 16.39 -8.60 0.67
C ILE A 109 17.37 -9.05 -0.40
N LEU A 110 16.87 -9.46 -1.57
CA LEU A 110 17.71 -9.91 -2.68
C LEU A 110 18.68 -8.79 -3.09
N SER A 111 18.22 -7.54 -3.13
CA SER A 111 19.05 -6.38 -3.48
C SER A 111 20.24 -6.16 -2.53
N SER A 112 20.15 -6.58 -1.28
CA SER A 112 21.26 -6.45 -0.31
C SER A 112 22.43 -7.39 -0.63
N PHE A 113 22.15 -8.57 -1.21
CA PHE A 113 23.16 -9.60 -1.50
C PHE A 113 23.75 -9.48 -2.91
N VAL A 114 23.24 -8.56 -3.73
CA VAL A 114 23.64 -8.45 -5.13
C VAL A 114 25.02 -7.76 -5.27
N PRO A 115 25.95 -8.34 -6.05
CA PRO A 115 27.27 -7.76 -6.27
C PRO A 115 27.32 -6.76 -7.45
N ASN A 116 26.29 -6.73 -8.31
CA ASN A 116 26.34 -6.02 -9.60
C ASN A 116 25.11 -5.11 -9.82
N THR A 117 25.32 -3.93 -10.41
CA THR A 117 24.28 -2.92 -10.67
C THR A 117 23.16 -3.46 -11.58
N THR A 118 23.47 -4.30 -12.55
CA THR A 118 22.45 -4.89 -13.45
C THR A 118 21.49 -5.79 -12.69
N LEU A 119 22.00 -6.63 -11.78
CA LEU A 119 21.17 -7.48 -10.92
C LEU A 119 20.37 -6.62 -9.94
N LEU A 120 20.94 -5.50 -9.48
CA LEU A 120 20.25 -4.55 -8.61
C LEU A 120 19.06 -3.91 -9.35
N THR A 121 19.20 -3.61 -10.64
CA THR A 121 18.08 -3.15 -11.48
C THR A 121 16.94 -4.17 -11.51
N VAL A 122 17.27 -5.47 -11.62
CA VAL A 122 16.26 -6.53 -11.67
C VAL A 122 15.58 -6.72 -10.31
N THR A 123 16.35 -6.78 -9.22
CA THR A 123 15.81 -7.03 -7.87
C THR A 123 15.12 -5.80 -7.28
N LEU A 124 15.79 -4.65 -7.29
CA LEU A 124 15.30 -3.40 -6.71
C LEU A 124 14.33 -2.68 -7.64
N GLY A 125 14.63 -2.65 -8.94
CA GLY A 125 13.77 -2.02 -9.93
C GLY A 125 12.58 -2.89 -10.31
N GLY A 126 12.85 -4.09 -10.80
CA GLY A 126 11.82 -5.02 -11.27
C GLY A 126 10.98 -5.59 -10.12
N ILE A 127 11.57 -6.50 -9.32
CA ILE A 127 10.83 -7.26 -8.31
C ILE A 127 10.23 -6.34 -7.25
N HIS A 128 11.06 -5.48 -6.64
CA HIS A 128 10.58 -4.57 -5.61
C HIS A 128 9.62 -3.51 -6.17
N GLY A 129 9.91 -2.90 -7.32
CA GLY A 129 9.04 -1.89 -7.94
C GLY A 129 7.66 -2.43 -8.30
N ILE A 130 7.57 -3.62 -8.89
CA ILE A 130 6.27 -4.25 -9.19
C ILE A 130 5.51 -4.56 -7.90
N GLY A 131 6.17 -5.12 -6.87
CA GLY A 131 5.53 -5.43 -5.59
C GLY A 131 5.02 -4.17 -4.85
N ALA A 132 5.82 -3.10 -4.89
CA ALA A 132 5.49 -1.85 -4.23
C ALA A 132 4.31 -1.19 -4.93
N GLY A 133 4.32 -1.23 -6.27
CA GLY A 133 3.20 -0.81 -7.10
C GLY A 133 1.91 -1.57 -6.82
N MET A 134 1.95 -2.91 -6.78
CA MET A 134 0.75 -3.71 -6.48
C MET A 134 0.12 -3.30 -5.15
N THR A 135 0.95 -3.00 -4.15
CA THR A 135 0.50 -2.49 -2.85
C THR A 135 -0.12 -1.10 -2.99
N ILE A 136 0.65 -0.13 -3.48
CA ILE A 136 0.26 1.29 -3.55
C ILE A 136 -1.00 1.50 -4.41
N MET A 137 -1.11 0.78 -5.54
CA MET A 137 -2.21 0.95 -6.48
C MET A 137 -3.51 0.27 -6.01
N THR A 138 -3.40 -0.80 -5.22
CA THR A 138 -4.58 -1.54 -4.72
C THR A 138 -5.18 -0.89 -3.47
N GLN A 139 -4.41 -0.12 -2.70
CA GLN A 139 -4.89 0.55 -1.48
C GLN A 139 -6.04 1.54 -1.71
N PRO A 140 -6.00 2.46 -2.69
CA PRO A 140 -7.12 3.34 -3.01
C PRO A 140 -8.40 2.59 -3.35
N ILE A 141 -8.28 1.42 -4.00
CA ILE A 141 -9.41 0.55 -4.35
C ILE A 141 -10.05 -0.01 -3.07
N CYS A 142 -9.23 -0.42 -2.09
CA CYS A 142 -9.72 -0.82 -0.77
C CYS A 142 -10.52 0.29 -0.09
N LEU A 143 -10.03 1.52 -0.14
CA LEU A 143 -10.68 2.67 0.50
C LEU A 143 -11.99 3.02 -0.21
N ALA A 144 -12.00 2.96 -1.55
CA ALA A 144 -13.21 3.16 -2.34
C ALA A 144 -14.31 2.15 -2.04
N GLN A 145 -13.97 0.94 -1.59
CA GLN A 145 -14.92 -0.09 -1.14
C GLN A 145 -15.40 0.11 0.31
N HIS A 146 -14.62 0.79 1.15
CA HIS A 146 -14.90 0.96 2.59
C HIS A 146 -15.67 2.23 2.95
N PHE A 147 -15.59 3.26 2.10
CA PHE A 147 -16.17 4.57 2.32
C PHE A 147 -17.18 4.89 1.21
N VAL A 148 -18.25 5.62 1.52
CA VAL A 148 -19.20 6.16 0.52
C VAL A 148 -19.15 7.68 0.56
N ALA A 149 -19.34 8.27 1.75
CA ALA A 149 -19.33 9.70 1.95
C ALA A 149 -17.92 10.29 2.10
N HIS A 150 -17.00 9.60 2.80
CA HIS A 150 -15.68 10.15 3.15
C HIS A 150 -14.52 9.58 2.32
N LYS A 151 -14.79 9.09 1.10
CA LYS A 151 -13.77 8.50 0.22
C LYS A 151 -12.57 9.42 -0.02
N GLY A 152 -12.82 10.71 -0.24
CA GLY A 152 -11.78 11.70 -0.48
C GLY A 152 -10.85 11.88 0.73
N LEU A 153 -11.42 11.96 1.94
CA LEU A 153 -10.64 12.09 3.18
C LEU A 153 -9.81 10.83 3.46
N ALA A 154 -10.41 9.64 3.31
CA ALA A 154 -9.70 8.38 3.52
C ALA A 154 -8.53 8.21 2.53
N THR A 155 -8.76 8.56 1.26
CA THR A 155 -7.72 8.50 0.22
C THR A 155 -6.64 9.57 0.48
N GLY A 156 -7.03 10.77 0.89
CA GLY A 156 -6.11 11.83 1.29
C GLY A 156 -5.23 11.41 2.47
N LEU A 157 -5.79 10.75 3.49
CA LEU A 157 -5.03 10.20 4.61
C LEU A 157 -4.00 9.15 4.15
N ASN A 158 -4.38 8.28 3.23
CA ASN A 158 -3.48 7.29 2.65
C ASN A 158 -2.29 7.95 1.94
N PHE A 159 -2.56 8.97 1.11
CA PHE A 159 -1.51 9.73 0.44
C PHE A 159 -0.68 10.57 1.41
N ALA A 160 -1.27 11.10 2.48
CA ALA A 160 -0.53 11.81 3.53
C ALA A 160 0.51 10.89 4.19
N GLY A 161 0.16 9.61 4.44
CA GLY A 161 1.11 8.59 4.88
C GLY A 161 2.27 8.41 3.89
N ALA A 162 1.98 8.30 2.59
CA ALA A 162 3.02 8.20 1.57
C ALA A 162 3.87 9.49 1.42
N SER A 163 3.31 10.66 1.73
CA SER A 163 4.03 11.94 1.73
C SER A 163 4.96 12.06 2.93
N LEU A 164 4.53 11.62 4.12
CA LEU A 164 5.38 11.61 5.32
C LEU A 164 6.64 10.75 5.11
N ALA A 165 6.52 9.67 4.32
CA ALA A 165 7.64 8.81 3.95
C ALA A 165 8.79 9.57 3.26
N PHE A 166 8.50 10.62 2.49
CA PHE A 166 9.54 11.44 1.84
C PHE A 166 10.39 12.24 2.82
N PHE A 167 9.84 12.62 3.96
CA PHE A 167 10.60 13.39 4.95
C PHE A 167 11.45 12.47 5.81
N VAL A 168 10.89 11.32 6.21
CA VAL A 168 11.53 10.43 7.19
C VAL A 168 12.59 9.53 6.54
N PHE A 169 12.25 8.84 5.46
CA PHE A 169 13.08 7.74 4.97
C PHE A 169 14.38 8.17 4.26
N PRO A 170 14.45 9.26 3.48
CA PRO A 170 15.71 9.67 2.87
C PRO A 170 16.79 10.01 3.91
N LEU A 171 16.42 10.80 4.93
CA LEU A 171 17.31 11.13 6.05
C LEU A 171 17.74 9.88 6.83
N PHE A 172 16.80 8.96 7.05
CA PHE A 172 17.08 7.72 7.76
C PHE A 172 17.99 6.77 6.95
N LEU A 173 17.78 6.69 5.63
CA LEU A 173 18.61 5.88 4.74
C LEU A 173 20.04 6.41 4.66
N GLU A 174 20.19 7.73 4.59
CA GLU A 174 21.48 8.40 4.61
C GLU A 174 22.24 8.09 5.90
N TYR A 175 21.60 8.31 7.06
CA TYR A 175 22.20 8.03 8.36
C TYR A 175 22.63 6.56 8.50
N LEU A 176 21.77 5.62 8.10
CA LEU A 176 22.11 4.18 8.14
C LEU A 176 23.23 3.81 7.18
N THR A 177 23.28 4.44 6.01
CA THR A 177 24.32 4.19 5.02
C THR A 177 25.68 4.70 5.50
N GLN A 178 25.72 5.84 6.20
CA GLN A 178 26.96 6.36 6.78
C GLN A 178 27.49 5.46 7.91
N LEU A 179 26.61 4.85 8.72
CA LEU A 179 27.00 4.00 9.84
C LEU A 179 27.35 2.55 9.44
N TYR A 180 26.53 1.92 8.62
CA TYR A 180 26.59 0.48 8.33
C TYR A 180 26.93 0.16 6.87
N GLY A 181 27.02 1.17 6.02
CA GLY A 181 27.18 1.01 4.57
C GLY A 181 25.86 0.71 3.85
N PHE A 182 25.90 0.83 2.52
CA PHE A 182 24.70 0.75 1.68
C PHE A 182 23.98 -0.61 1.73
N ARG A 183 24.74 -1.71 1.72
CA ARG A 183 24.17 -3.07 1.73
C ARG A 183 23.35 -3.34 2.99
N MET A 184 23.87 -2.95 4.15
CA MET A 184 23.20 -3.11 5.43
C MET A 184 22.02 -2.13 5.57
N ALA A 185 22.15 -0.91 5.04
CA ALA A 185 21.05 0.04 5.00
C ALA A 185 19.85 -0.50 4.20
N ILE A 186 20.08 -1.09 3.02
CA ILE A 186 19.02 -1.72 2.22
C ILE A 186 18.40 -2.92 2.95
N LEU A 187 19.19 -3.70 3.69
CA LEU A 187 18.67 -4.82 4.48
C LEU A 187 17.76 -4.33 5.62
N LEU A 188 18.15 -3.25 6.31
CA LEU A 188 17.31 -2.62 7.33
C LEU A 188 16.03 -2.05 6.73
N PHE A 189 16.10 -1.47 5.53
CA PHE A 189 14.91 -1.03 4.79
C PHE A 189 14.02 -2.20 4.38
N ALA A 190 14.58 -3.37 4.07
CA ALA A 190 13.80 -4.59 3.89
C ALA A 190 13.04 -4.94 5.18
N ALA A 191 13.70 -4.91 6.34
CA ALA A 191 13.04 -5.15 7.64
C ALA A 191 11.95 -4.11 7.94
N ILE A 192 12.17 -2.84 7.61
CA ILE A 192 11.16 -1.77 7.74
C ILE A 192 9.96 -2.07 6.83
N SER A 193 10.20 -2.52 5.59
CA SER A 193 9.14 -2.85 4.63
C SER A 193 8.24 -4.00 5.10
N LEU A 194 8.73 -4.92 5.96
CA LEU A 194 7.88 -5.95 6.58
C LEU A 194 6.79 -5.36 7.48
N ASN A 195 6.99 -4.17 8.05
CA ASN A 195 5.95 -3.51 8.82
C ASN A 195 4.74 -3.20 7.93
N SER A 196 4.95 -2.85 6.66
CA SER A 196 3.85 -2.73 5.70
C SER A 196 3.06 -4.02 5.59
N LEU A 197 3.72 -5.18 5.48
CA LEU A 197 3.04 -6.49 5.44
C LEU A 197 2.19 -6.73 6.70
N ALA A 198 2.69 -6.36 7.89
CA ALA A 198 1.92 -6.49 9.13
C ALA A 198 0.63 -5.64 9.11
N PHE A 199 0.72 -4.39 8.63
CA PHE A 199 -0.46 -3.51 8.52
C PHE A 199 -1.43 -3.98 7.43
N THR A 200 -0.94 -4.55 6.33
CA THR A 200 -1.82 -5.05 5.26
C THR A 200 -2.55 -6.32 5.65
N LEU A 201 -1.99 -7.14 6.53
CA LEU A 201 -2.69 -8.29 7.12
C LEU A 201 -3.90 -7.87 7.96
N PHE A 202 -3.84 -6.69 8.59
CA PHE A 202 -4.92 -6.11 9.37
C PHE A 202 -6.10 -5.62 8.50
N ILE A 203 -5.86 -5.36 7.21
CA ILE A 203 -6.92 -4.98 6.25
C ILE A 203 -7.89 -6.15 6.09
N ARG A 204 -9.07 -6.02 6.69
CA ARG A 204 -10.17 -6.99 6.55
C ARG A 204 -11.02 -6.62 5.34
N ARG A 205 -11.52 -7.64 4.64
CA ARG A 205 -12.49 -7.44 3.57
C ARG A 205 -13.79 -6.84 4.14
N PRO A 206 -14.41 -5.86 3.47
CA PRO A 206 -15.70 -5.37 3.89
C PRO A 206 -16.73 -6.47 3.71
N HIS A 207 -17.23 -6.99 4.82
CA HIS A 207 -18.26 -8.02 4.91
C HIS A 207 -19.57 -7.72 4.14
N TRP A 208 -19.84 -6.47 3.77
CA TRP A 208 -21.01 -6.10 2.95
C TRP A 208 -20.83 -6.33 1.45
N LEU A 209 -19.59 -6.39 0.93
CA LEU A 209 -19.34 -6.62 -0.49
C LEU A 209 -19.80 -8.02 -0.95
N GLY A 210 -19.82 -8.99 -0.03
CA GLY A 210 -20.30 -10.35 -0.30
C GLY A 210 -21.82 -10.45 -0.48
N ARG A 211 -22.61 -9.51 0.08
CA ARG A 211 -24.08 -9.52 -0.04
C ARG A 211 -24.57 -9.02 -1.40
N GLU A 212 -23.87 -8.05 -2.02
CA GLU A 212 -24.26 -7.58 -3.36
C GLU A 212 -24.01 -8.63 -4.44
N GLN A 213 -22.95 -9.44 -4.31
CA GLN A 213 -22.70 -10.53 -5.25
C GLN A 213 -23.74 -11.65 -5.13
N SER A 214 -24.19 -12.00 -3.92
CA SER A 214 -25.23 -13.02 -3.72
C SER A 214 -26.61 -12.59 -4.24
N VAL A 215 -26.91 -11.29 -4.20
CA VAL A 215 -28.18 -10.72 -4.73
C VAL A 215 -28.17 -10.67 -6.26
N ARG A 216 -26.99 -10.51 -6.89
CA ARG A 216 -26.86 -10.54 -8.36
C ARG A 216 -26.86 -11.95 -8.96
N THR A 217 -26.55 -12.98 -8.18
CA THR A 217 -26.52 -14.38 -8.67
C THR A 217 -27.82 -15.14 -8.44
N THR A 218 -28.79 -14.58 -7.71
CA THR A 218 -30.15 -15.12 -7.70
C THR A 218 -30.86 -14.74 -8.99
N PRO A 219 -31.23 -15.70 -9.87
CA PRO A 219 -32.08 -15.39 -11.01
C PRO A 219 -33.41 -14.83 -10.50
N PRO A 220 -34.05 -13.89 -11.22
CA PRO A 220 -35.38 -13.43 -10.86
C PRO A 220 -36.31 -14.64 -10.83
N SER A 221 -36.84 -14.94 -9.64
CA SER A 221 -37.89 -15.92 -9.45
C SER A 221 -39.14 -15.39 -10.15
N TYR A 222 -39.37 -15.88 -11.37
CA TYR A 222 -40.64 -15.78 -12.08
C TYR A 222 -41.61 -16.83 -11.55
#